data_AF-A0A816UAX5-F1
#
_entry.id   AF-A0A816UAX5-F1
#
_cell.length_a   1.000
_cell.length_b   1.000
_cell.length_c   1.000
_cell.angle_alpha   90.00
_cell.angle_beta   90.00
_cell.angle_gamma   90.00
#
_symmetry.space_group_name_H-M   'P 1'
#
loop_
_entity.id
_entity.type
_entity.pdbx_description
1 polymer ?
#
loop_
_entity_poly.entity_id
_entity_poly.type
_entity_poly.pdbx_seq_one_letter_code
_entity_poly.pdbx_strand_id
1 'polypeptide(L)'
;MLTHAISKPILIVTILLVIQTFYTTTKAQNCGCSPDLCCSQFGFCGSTSDYCGVGCQQEPCFAPPPANGVSVDEIVTQEFFNGIIDQIESSCASNGFYSR
;
A
#
# COMPACT_ATOMS: atom_id res chain seq x y z
N MET A 1 -34.09 -0.20 45.47
CA MET A 1 -32.63 0.04 45.67
C MET A 1 -31.76 -1.02 44.98
N LEU A 2 -32.18 -2.28 44.86
CA LEU A 2 -31.43 -3.32 44.11
C LEU A 2 -31.34 -3.09 42.58
N THR A 3 -32.34 -2.46 41.96
CA THR A 3 -32.37 -2.19 40.52
C THR A 3 -31.29 -1.22 40.04
N HIS A 4 -30.88 -0.25 40.87
CA HIS A 4 -29.80 0.71 40.54
C HIS A 4 -28.39 0.12 40.68
N ALA A 5 -28.20 -0.86 41.57
CA ALA A 5 -26.90 -1.51 41.77
C ALA A 5 -26.51 -2.44 40.62
N ILE A 6 -27.52 -3.05 39.96
CA ILE A 6 -27.33 -4.01 38.86
C ILE A 6 -27.27 -3.29 37.50
N SER A 7 -27.91 -2.11 37.37
CA SER A 7 -27.92 -1.31 36.13
C SER A 7 -26.54 -0.74 35.75
N LYS A 8 -25.72 -0.31 36.73
CA LYS A 8 -24.36 0.22 36.49
C LYS A 8 -23.39 -0.81 35.87
N PRO A 9 -23.23 -2.04 36.41
CA PRO A 9 -22.34 -3.02 35.80
C PRO A 9 -22.84 -3.50 34.43
N ILE A 10 -24.17 -3.57 34.21
CA ILE A 10 -24.74 -3.88 32.89
C ILE A 10 -24.40 -2.80 31.86
N LEU A 11 -24.45 -1.51 32.24
CA LEU A 11 -24.06 -0.40 31.38
C LEU A 11 -22.56 -0.47 31.02
N ILE A 12 -21.70 -0.82 31.97
CA ILE A 12 -20.25 -0.94 31.72
C ILE A 12 -19.95 -2.11 30.78
N VAL A 13 -20.57 -3.28 31.00
CA VAL A 13 -20.39 -4.46 30.15
C VAL A 13 -20.85 -4.20 28.72
N THR A 14 -21.99 -3.52 28.54
CA THR A 14 -22.49 -3.17 27.20
C THR A 14 -21.56 -2.19 26.48
N ILE A 15 -21.03 -1.18 27.17
CA ILE A 15 -20.03 -0.25 26.61
C ILE A 15 -18.76 -0.99 26.17
N LEU A 16 -18.25 -1.91 26.98
CA LEU A 16 -17.04 -2.69 26.65
C LEU A 16 -17.24 -3.59 25.42
N LEU A 17 -18.38 -4.28 25.33
CA LEU A 17 -18.71 -5.12 24.17
C LEU A 17 -18.83 -4.30 22.88
N VAL A 18 -19.44 -3.12 22.97
CA VAL A 18 -19.56 -2.17 21.86
C VAL A 18 -18.17 -1.70 21.42
N ILE A 19 -17.31 -1.32 22.35
CA ILE A 19 -15.92 -0.91 22.11
C ILE A 19 -15.11 -2.02 21.39
N GLN A 20 -15.27 -3.29 21.78
CA GLN A 20 -14.61 -4.43 21.10
C GLN A 20 -14.98 -4.54 19.61
N THR A 21 -16.25 -4.29 19.26
CA THR A 21 -16.69 -4.36 17.86
C THR A 21 -16.19 -3.21 17.00
N PHE A 22 -15.86 -2.06 17.60
CA PHE A 22 -15.35 -0.90 16.87
C PHE A 22 -13.87 -1.04 16.48
N TYR A 23 -13.03 -1.68 17.31
CA TYR A 23 -11.60 -1.83 17.03
C TYR A 23 -11.27 -2.63 15.76
N THR A 24 -12.18 -3.48 15.30
CA THR A 24 -11.93 -4.30 14.10
C THR A 24 -12.14 -3.53 12.80
N THR A 25 -12.77 -2.34 12.85
CA THR A 25 -13.05 -1.51 11.66
C THR A 25 -11.91 -0.58 11.27
N THR A 26 -10.89 -0.41 12.10
CA THR A 26 -9.68 0.37 11.77
C THR A 26 -8.65 -0.47 11.01
N LYS A 27 -9.09 -1.16 9.95
CA LYS A 27 -8.18 -1.78 8.97
C LYS A 27 -7.73 -0.79 7.89
N ALA A 28 -8.35 0.38 7.83
CA ALA A 28 -8.10 1.39 6.79
C ALA A 28 -6.87 2.30 7.03
N GLN A 29 -5.96 1.90 7.93
CA GLN A 29 -4.66 2.56 8.10
C GLN A 29 -3.50 1.63 7.72
N ASN A 30 -3.78 0.41 7.25
CA ASN A 30 -2.77 -0.56 6.86
C ASN A 30 -3.14 -1.17 5.51
N CYS A 31 -2.32 -0.91 4.50
CA CYS A 31 -2.57 -1.35 3.13
C CYS A 31 -2.67 -2.88 3.05
N GLY A 32 -3.73 -3.35 2.41
CA GLY A 32 -4.08 -4.77 2.26
C GLY A 32 -5.25 -4.91 1.30
N CYS A 33 -5.21 -4.10 0.24
CA CYS A 33 -6.31 -3.93 -0.70
C CYS A 33 -6.44 -5.15 -1.61
N SER A 34 -7.66 -5.35 -2.14
CA SER A 34 -7.89 -6.27 -3.25
C SER A 34 -6.97 -5.91 -4.43
N PRO A 35 -6.55 -6.86 -5.28
CA PRO A 35 -5.62 -6.59 -6.39
C PRO A 35 -6.07 -5.46 -7.34
N ASP A 36 -7.38 -5.22 -7.43
CA ASP A 36 -7.97 -4.19 -8.30
C ASP A 36 -8.11 -2.81 -7.63
N LEU A 37 -7.68 -2.67 -6.37
CA LEU A 37 -7.80 -1.45 -5.59
C LEU A 37 -6.43 -0.98 -5.11
N CYS A 38 -6.20 0.32 -5.22
CA CYS A 38 -4.97 0.96 -4.77
C CYS A 38 -5.11 1.41 -3.31
N CYS A 39 -3.96 1.62 -2.64
CA CYS A 39 -3.93 2.15 -1.28
C CYS A 39 -3.56 3.63 -1.30
N SER A 40 -4.47 4.50 -0.83
CA SER A 40 -4.23 5.93 -0.67
C SER A 40 -3.07 6.23 0.26
N GLN A 41 -2.56 7.48 0.20
CA GLN A 41 -1.57 7.99 1.15
C GLN A 41 -2.01 7.92 2.62
N PHE A 42 -3.31 7.72 2.87
CA PHE A 42 -3.89 7.64 4.21
C PHE A 42 -4.23 6.19 4.63
N GLY A 43 -3.89 5.18 3.82
CA GLY A 43 -4.11 3.76 4.16
C GLY A 43 -5.47 3.19 3.74
N PHE A 44 -6.30 3.95 3.01
CA PHE A 44 -7.61 3.52 2.54
C PHE A 44 -7.55 2.91 1.14
N CYS A 45 -8.38 1.91 0.87
CA CYS A 45 -8.50 1.27 -0.44
C CYS A 45 -9.57 1.93 -1.32
N GLY A 46 -9.27 2.10 -2.60
CA GLY A 46 -10.21 2.62 -3.59
C GLY A 46 -9.66 2.54 -5.01
N SER A 47 -10.35 3.16 -5.96
CA SER A 47 -9.97 3.14 -7.40
C SER A 47 -10.03 4.52 -8.07
N THR A 48 -10.37 5.59 -7.33
CA THR A 48 -10.39 6.95 -7.87
C THR A 48 -9.04 7.64 -7.67
N SER A 49 -8.86 8.82 -8.26
CA SER A 49 -7.65 9.64 -8.11
C SER A 49 -7.30 9.96 -6.66
N ASP A 50 -8.28 10.05 -5.77
CA ASP A 50 -8.05 10.34 -4.35
C ASP A 50 -7.35 9.18 -3.62
N TYR A 51 -7.48 7.97 -4.17
CA TYR A 51 -6.84 6.76 -3.66
C TYR A 51 -5.59 6.40 -4.44
N CYS A 52 -5.66 6.46 -5.77
CA CYS A 52 -4.59 5.96 -6.63
C CYS A 52 -3.65 7.08 -7.11
N GLY A 53 -3.93 8.33 -6.78
CA GLY A 53 -3.14 9.48 -7.18
C GLY A 53 -1.88 9.66 -6.33
N VAL A 54 -1.54 10.91 -6.07
CA VAL A 54 -0.30 11.28 -5.36
C VAL A 54 -0.25 10.61 -3.99
N GLY A 55 0.90 10.03 -3.66
CA GLY A 55 1.14 9.39 -2.36
C GLY A 55 0.49 8.01 -2.20
N CYS A 56 -0.08 7.45 -3.28
CA CYS A 56 -0.53 6.05 -3.30
C CYS A 56 0.60 5.10 -2.86
N GLN A 57 0.30 4.23 -1.89
CA GLN A 57 1.26 3.37 -1.21
C GLN A 57 1.31 1.94 -1.78
N GLN A 58 0.24 1.51 -2.46
CA GLN A 58 0.12 0.18 -3.05
C GLN A 58 -0.61 0.25 -4.40
N GLU A 59 -0.06 -0.46 -5.39
CA GLU A 59 -0.56 -0.53 -6.75
C GLU A 59 -2.01 -1.07 -6.84
N PRO A 60 -2.77 -0.69 -7.89
CA PRO A 60 -2.35 0.10 -9.06
C PRO A 60 -2.47 1.62 -8.86
N CYS A 61 -1.33 2.31 -8.71
CA CYS A 61 -1.29 3.77 -8.58
C CYS A 61 -1.30 4.45 -9.96
N PHE A 62 -2.09 5.51 -10.13
CA PHE A 62 -2.13 6.33 -11.33
C PHE A 62 -0.96 7.31 -11.42
N ALA A 63 -0.55 7.83 -10.26
CA ALA A 63 0.54 8.80 -10.21
C ALA A 63 1.86 8.05 -9.97
N PRO A 64 2.92 8.36 -10.74
CA PRO A 64 4.26 7.99 -10.32
C PRO A 64 4.52 8.59 -8.93
N PRO A 65 5.37 7.96 -8.10
CA PRO A 65 5.80 8.52 -6.82
C PRO A 65 6.26 9.97 -7.00
N PRO A 66 6.15 10.82 -5.96
CA PRO A 66 6.69 12.17 -6.01
C PRO A 66 8.13 12.14 -6.54
N ALA A 67 8.37 12.82 -7.66
CA ALA A 67 9.68 12.81 -8.28
C ALA A 67 10.66 13.56 -7.37
N ASN A 68 11.72 12.88 -6.90
CA ASN A 68 12.79 13.49 -6.12
C ASN A 68 13.73 14.37 -6.98
N GLY A 69 13.29 14.77 -8.19
CA GLY A 69 14.11 15.49 -9.16
C GLY A 69 15.20 14.65 -9.83
N VAL A 70 15.20 13.34 -9.60
CA VAL A 70 16.23 12.41 -10.10
C VAL A 70 15.67 11.61 -11.28
N SER A 71 16.39 11.60 -12.40
CA SER A 71 16.04 10.80 -13.58
C SER A 71 16.64 9.40 -13.47
N VAL A 72 15.81 8.37 -13.64
CA VAL A 72 16.30 6.98 -13.74
C VAL A 72 17.18 6.79 -14.98
N ASP A 73 16.89 7.55 -16.05
CA ASP A 73 17.68 7.52 -17.28
C ASP A 73 19.14 7.98 -17.04
N GLU A 74 19.34 9.00 -16.22
CA GLU A 74 20.69 9.51 -15.90
C GLU A 74 21.47 8.54 -15.01
N ILE A 75 20.80 7.87 -14.06
CA ILE A 75 21.45 6.90 -13.17
C ILE A 75 21.84 5.64 -13.94
N VAL A 76 20.93 5.11 -14.74
CA VAL A 76 21.14 3.88 -15.49
C VAL A 76 21.74 4.26 -16.83
N THR A 77 23.01 4.65 -16.88
CA THR A 77 23.67 5.00 -18.16
C THR A 77 23.77 3.77 -19.07
N GLN A 78 24.07 3.99 -20.36
CA GLN A 78 24.22 2.88 -21.31
C GLN A 78 25.39 1.95 -20.89
N GLU A 79 26.47 2.54 -20.39
CA GLU A 79 27.62 1.80 -19.89
C GLU A 79 27.28 0.97 -18.66
N PHE A 80 26.52 1.54 -17.73
CA PHE A 80 26.05 0.82 -16.55
C PHE A 80 25.11 -0.33 -16.94
N PHE A 81 24.18 -0.08 -17.85
CA PHE A 81 23.25 -1.09 -18.38
C PHE A 81 24.00 -2.23 -19.07
N ASN A 82 24.94 -1.90 -19.97
CA ASN A 82 25.79 -2.86 -20.67
C ASN A 82 26.58 -3.72 -19.67
N GLY A 83 27.13 -3.11 -18.62
CA GLY A 83 27.83 -3.84 -17.56
C GLY A 83 26.98 -4.91 -16.86
N ILE A 84 25.65 -4.73 -16.78
CA ILE A 84 24.72 -5.74 -16.24
C ILE A 84 24.45 -6.83 -17.27
N ILE A 85 24.07 -6.46 -18.49
CA ILE A 85 23.67 -7.44 -19.52
C ILE A 85 24.85 -8.29 -20.02
N ASP A 86 26.08 -7.77 -19.95
CA ASP A 86 27.29 -8.50 -20.36
C ASP A 86 27.64 -9.66 -19.41
N GLN A 87 27.04 -9.73 -18.21
CA GLN A 87 27.19 -10.87 -17.29
C GLN A 87 26.35 -12.08 -17.71
N ILE A 88 25.45 -11.91 -18.67
CA ILE A 88 24.51 -12.97 -19.08
C ILE A 88 25.17 -13.85 -20.14
N GLU A 89 25.14 -15.16 -19.93
CA GLU A 89 25.64 -16.10 -20.94
C GLU A 89 24.86 -15.98 -22.26
N SER A 90 25.54 -16.11 -23.39
CA SER A 90 24.94 -16.05 -24.72
C SER A 90 23.87 -17.12 -24.98
N SER A 91 23.87 -18.19 -24.18
CA SER A 91 22.92 -19.30 -24.24
C SER A 91 21.59 -19.01 -23.53
N CYS A 92 21.52 -17.96 -22.70
CA CYS A 92 20.32 -17.66 -21.93
C CYS A 92 19.20 -17.14 -22.84
N ALA A 93 17.97 -17.63 -22.65
CA ALA A 93 16.81 -17.22 -23.43
C ALA A 93 16.49 -15.71 -23.30
N SER A 94 16.95 -15.08 -22.23
CA SER A 94 16.80 -13.63 -21.99
C SER A 94 17.88 -12.79 -22.67
N ASN A 95 18.90 -13.38 -23.29
CA ASN A 95 19.95 -12.61 -23.96
C ASN A 95 19.34 -11.81 -25.13
N GLY A 96 19.53 -10.49 -25.10
CA GLY A 96 18.95 -9.55 -26.06
C GLY A 96 17.47 -9.21 -25.84
N PHE A 97 16.84 -9.73 -24.78
CA PHE A 97 15.43 -9.41 -24.48
C PHE A 97 15.28 -8.02 -23.86
N TYR A 98 16.21 -7.62 -22.97
CA TYR A 98 16.18 -6.33 -22.29
C TYR A 98 16.96 -5.29 -23.09
N SER A 99 16.33 -4.14 -23.35
CA SER A 99 16.94 -2.97 -23.99
C SER A 99 16.63 -1.71 -23.20
N ARG A 100 17.50 -0.71 -23.37
CA ARG A 100 17.36 0.64 -22.84
C ARG A 100 17.37 1.62 -24.01
#